data_AF-A0A3D5WJT4-F1
#
_entry.id   AF-A0A3D5WJT4-F1
#
_cell.length_a   1.000
_cell.length_b   1.000
_cell.length_c   1.000
_cell.angle_alpha   90.00
_cell.angle_beta   90.00
_cell.angle_gamma   90.00
#
_symmetry.space_group_name_H-M   'P 1'
#
loop_
_entity.id
_entity.type
_entity.pdbx_description
1 polymer ?
#
loop_
_entity_poly.entity_id
_entity_poly.type
_entity_poly.pdbx_seq_one_letter_code
_entity_poly.pdbx_strand_id
1 'polypeptide(L)'
;MIQDVLTRFEQYNKEMSPLGDAMDGTKLQAQLQQYKRIRITGNYILPTDIVLYEGMTLLIDQAVVSMAGNIALRGGELHISNSRLVRTSNSHRAGINVHQCGSRVLIENSVIDCAYYGMFLRAEDGVVSVADSTIVRTTKGAAIRFWGERIHVIRCHFRDCYSAESGGALMLRGGQGVVCDNVFEQCEAERGAAIYLSCDIDVTHCTYHECVPKDMPFVRHWRVGGCIDKKGIRVQKERKISQCTAILDCSLEVAAGAKLTISDSVIYMNQPIVCYGSLEMHNVKMICGQCEQGDLIRLDHAASAVLQHCLFDGRNRVGILRATGTRVKIAQCFFANTKGGRAVYNAYASEILDSTFSYCQGGALYMQGGKVIRCKFVGCRDTRGAAVWMYGATAGLIQDCHFERCVSDPRSDVIEKGLAHRVM
;
A
#
# COMPACT_ATOMS: atom_id res chain seq x y z
N MET A 1 -3.63 -9.17 22.48
CA MET A 1 -3.65 -9.92 21.21
C MET A 1 -2.32 -10.58 20.89
N ILE A 2 -1.18 -9.87 20.74
CA ILE A 2 0.15 -10.53 20.63
C ILE A 2 0.49 -11.30 21.91
N GLN A 3 0.19 -10.72 23.08
CA GLN A 3 0.39 -11.38 24.37
C GLN A 3 -0.39 -12.70 24.49
N ASP A 4 -1.65 -12.77 24.02
CA ASP A 4 -2.46 -14.01 24.07
C ASP A 4 -1.90 -15.13 23.19
N VAL A 5 -1.26 -14.79 22.07
CA VAL A 5 -0.59 -15.77 21.20
C VAL A 5 0.66 -16.31 21.89
N LEU A 6 1.47 -15.43 22.49
CA LEU A 6 2.67 -15.79 23.25
C LEU A 6 2.34 -16.62 24.52
N THR A 7 1.28 -16.29 25.25
CA THR A 7 0.88 -17.02 26.46
C THR A 7 0.32 -18.41 26.14
N ARG A 8 -0.41 -18.57 25.02
CA ARG A 8 -0.77 -19.91 24.52
C ARG A 8 0.47 -20.70 24.10
N PHE A 9 1.46 -20.05 23.48
CA PHE A 9 2.70 -20.67 23.02
C PHE A 9 3.53 -21.31 24.16
N GLU A 10 3.63 -20.64 25.31
CA GLU A 10 4.33 -21.18 26.50
C GLU A 10 3.62 -22.39 27.12
N GLN A 11 2.28 -22.41 27.13
CA GLN A 11 1.52 -23.60 27.53
C GLN A 11 1.68 -24.75 26.52
N TYR A 12 1.68 -24.45 25.22
CA TYR A 12 1.83 -25.45 24.15
C TYR A 12 3.18 -26.17 24.16
N ASN A 13 4.25 -25.55 24.65
CA ASN A 13 5.59 -26.15 24.73
C ASN A 13 5.73 -27.23 25.82
N LYS A 14 4.85 -27.26 26.82
CA LYS A 14 4.93 -28.22 27.94
C LYS A 14 4.35 -29.60 27.64
N GLU A 15 3.58 -29.76 26.56
CA GLU A 15 2.86 -31.02 26.24
C GLU A 15 3.51 -31.87 25.14
N MET A 16 4.74 -31.56 24.70
CA MET A 16 5.32 -32.18 23.50
C MET A 16 6.22 -33.39 23.79
N SER A 17 6.04 -34.45 23.00
CA SER A 17 6.92 -35.62 23.01
C SER A 17 8.31 -35.26 22.45
N PRO A 18 9.40 -35.73 23.09
CA PRO A 18 10.75 -35.51 22.60
C PRO A 18 11.09 -36.60 21.60
N LEU A 19 11.30 -36.24 20.34
CA LEU A 19 12.02 -37.11 19.39
C LEU A 19 13.18 -36.31 18.81
N GLY A 20 14.32 -36.48 19.47
CA GLY A 20 15.62 -35.97 19.08
C GLY A 20 16.27 -36.82 18.00
N ASP A 21 17.00 -36.09 17.16
CA ASP A 21 18.22 -36.48 16.44
C ASP A 21 18.12 -37.60 15.39
N ALA A 22 18.22 -37.14 14.14
CA ALA A 22 18.26 -37.91 12.89
C ALA A 22 16.94 -38.62 12.52
N MET A 23 15.86 -37.85 12.37
CA MET A 23 14.67 -38.38 11.69
C MET A 23 14.99 -38.68 10.22
N ASP A 24 14.84 -39.94 9.82
CA ASP A 24 14.67 -40.34 8.43
C ASP A 24 13.45 -39.61 7.87
N GLY A 25 13.70 -38.66 6.98
CA GLY A 25 12.66 -37.77 6.46
C GLY A 25 11.54 -38.49 5.71
N THR A 26 11.71 -39.76 5.36
CA THR A 26 10.68 -40.57 4.69
C THR A 26 9.53 -41.01 5.61
N LYS A 27 9.70 -40.97 6.95
CA LYS A 27 8.69 -41.49 7.90
C LYS A 27 7.81 -40.41 8.56
N LEU A 28 8.11 -39.13 8.34
CA LEU A 28 7.43 -38.02 9.02
C LEU A 28 5.91 -38.02 8.81
N GLN A 29 5.44 -38.34 7.59
CA GLN A 29 4.00 -38.38 7.31
C GLN A 29 3.27 -39.44 8.16
N ALA A 30 3.86 -40.64 8.31
CA ALA A 30 3.28 -41.72 9.10
C ALA A 30 3.26 -41.37 10.59
N GLN A 31 4.31 -40.69 11.08
CA GLN A 31 4.37 -40.21 12.46
C GLN A 31 3.33 -39.12 12.73
N LEU A 32 3.14 -38.17 11.82
CA LEU A 32 2.06 -37.18 11.93
C LEU A 32 0.67 -37.85 11.94
N GLN A 33 0.47 -38.91 11.16
CA GLN A 33 -0.77 -39.69 11.18
C GLN A 33 -1.03 -40.37 12.53
N GLN A 34 0.03 -40.96 13.11
CA GLN A 34 -0.03 -41.70 14.38
C GLN A 34 -0.13 -40.77 15.60
N TYR A 35 0.76 -39.81 15.72
CA TYR A 35 0.93 -39.00 16.93
C TYR A 35 0.18 -37.67 16.86
N LYS A 36 -0.31 -37.28 15.69
CA LYS A 36 -0.98 -35.99 15.38
C LYS A 36 -0.09 -34.76 15.52
N ARG A 37 0.78 -34.72 16.54
CA ARG A 37 1.66 -33.59 16.81
C ARG A 37 3.11 -34.04 16.84
N ILE A 38 3.94 -33.43 15.99
CA ILE A 38 5.36 -33.73 15.88
C ILE A 38 6.16 -32.44 15.96
N ARG A 39 7.29 -32.49 16.66
CA ARG A 39 8.28 -31.41 16.72
C ARG A 39 9.59 -31.84 16.06
N ILE A 40 10.12 -30.97 15.22
CA ILE A 40 11.43 -31.10 14.58
C ILE A 40 12.36 -30.07 15.21
N THR A 41 13.55 -30.53 15.58
CA THR A 41 14.64 -29.70 16.11
C THR A 41 15.96 -30.10 15.43
N GLY A 42 16.98 -29.25 15.50
CA GLY A 42 18.28 -29.54 14.91
C GLY A 42 18.27 -29.61 13.39
N ASN A 43 19.18 -30.38 12.79
CA ASN A 43 19.28 -30.51 11.34
C ASN A 43 18.29 -31.55 10.81
N TYR A 44 17.47 -31.16 9.83
CA TYR A 44 16.50 -32.05 9.22
C TYR A 44 16.44 -31.90 7.71
N ILE A 45 16.28 -33.00 7.00
CA ILE A 45 15.98 -33.00 5.56
C ILE A 45 14.52 -33.41 5.44
N LEU A 46 13.74 -32.57 4.76
CA LEU A 46 12.38 -32.87 4.34
C LEU A 46 12.45 -33.37 2.88
N PRO A 47 12.55 -34.69 2.64
CA PRO A 47 12.82 -35.25 1.31
C PRO A 47 11.59 -35.23 0.40
N THR A 48 10.40 -35.34 0.98
CA THR A 48 9.12 -35.50 0.25
C THR A 48 8.06 -34.54 0.77
N ASP A 49 7.02 -34.33 -0.03
CA ASP A 49 5.88 -33.52 0.36
C ASP A 49 5.22 -34.10 1.64
N ILE A 50 4.77 -33.22 2.54
CA ILE A 50 4.02 -33.57 3.76
C ILE A 50 2.67 -32.87 3.73
N VAL A 51 1.63 -33.57 4.20
CA VAL A 51 0.27 -33.05 4.34
C VAL A 51 -0.14 -33.03 5.81
N LEU A 52 -0.54 -31.85 6.29
CA LEU A 52 -1.09 -31.62 7.62
C LEU A 52 -2.62 -31.57 7.52
N TYR A 53 -3.25 -32.68 7.87
CA TYR A 53 -4.71 -32.79 7.94
C TYR A 53 -5.24 -32.18 9.25
N GLU A 54 -6.55 -32.03 9.33
CA GLU A 54 -7.24 -31.62 10.55
C GLU A 54 -6.76 -32.41 11.79
N GLY A 55 -6.49 -31.67 12.87
CA GLY A 55 -5.94 -32.20 14.12
C GLY A 55 -4.44 -32.50 14.07
N MET A 56 -3.75 -32.33 12.94
CA MET A 56 -2.30 -32.48 12.85
C MET A 56 -1.58 -31.15 13.08
N THR A 57 -0.49 -31.19 13.85
CA THR A 57 0.39 -30.04 14.07
C THR A 57 1.84 -30.44 13.84
N LEU A 58 2.54 -29.70 12.98
CA LEU A 58 3.98 -29.79 12.81
C LEU A 58 4.65 -28.56 13.41
N LEU A 59 5.57 -28.78 14.33
CA LEU A 59 6.40 -27.74 14.91
C LEU A 59 7.83 -27.89 14.41
N ILE A 60 8.41 -26.83 13.88
CA ILE A 60 9.80 -26.73 13.47
C ILE A 60 10.42 -25.66 14.36
N ASP A 61 11.20 -26.08 15.35
CA ASP A 61 11.75 -25.16 16.35
C ASP A 61 13.24 -25.39 16.54
N GLN A 62 14.02 -24.30 16.56
CA GLN A 62 15.48 -24.36 16.67
C GLN A 62 16.10 -25.34 15.66
N ALA A 63 15.57 -25.33 14.44
CA ALA A 63 15.91 -26.30 13.41
C ALA A 63 16.53 -25.64 12.18
N VAL A 64 17.39 -26.38 11.50
CA VAL A 64 17.84 -26.08 10.13
C VAL A 64 17.26 -27.14 9.22
N VAL A 65 16.29 -26.74 8.39
CA VAL A 65 15.53 -27.66 7.54
C VAL A 65 15.87 -27.45 6.08
N SER A 66 16.42 -28.48 5.44
CA SER A 66 16.56 -28.55 3.98
C SER A 66 15.27 -29.10 3.37
N MET A 67 14.61 -28.32 2.53
CA MET A 67 13.28 -28.61 1.98
C MET A 67 13.35 -29.02 0.51
N ALA A 68 13.44 -30.33 0.26
CA ALA A 68 13.21 -30.91 -1.06
C ALA A 68 11.70 -31.14 -1.31
N GLY A 69 10.97 -31.50 -0.26
CA GLY A 69 9.51 -31.54 -0.22
C GLY A 69 8.85 -30.20 0.13
N ASN A 70 7.54 -30.12 -0.10
CA ASN A 70 6.66 -29.02 0.28
C ASN A 70 5.76 -29.43 1.44
N ILE A 71 5.21 -28.46 2.16
CA ILE A 71 4.24 -28.71 3.24
C ILE A 71 2.87 -28.20 2.77
N ALA A 72 1.86 -29.06 2.77
CA ALA A 72 0.49 -28.73 2.42
C ALA A 72 -0.42 -28.82 3.66
N LEU A 73 -1.24 -27.80 3.91
CA LEU A 73 -2.19 -27.77 5.01
C LEU A 73 -3.61 -27.98 4.47
N ARG A 74 -4.30 -28.97 5.04
CA ARG A 74 -5.70 -29.35 4.79
C ARG A 74 -6.45 -29.44 6.12
N GLY A 75 -6.47 -28.33 6.84
CA GLY A 75 -7.06 -28.17 8.18
C GLY A 75 -6.06 -28.31 9.35
N GLY A 76 -4.79 -28.65 9.08
CA GLY A 76 -3.75 -28.77 10.11
C GLY A 76 -3.00 -27.48 10.41
N GLU A 77 -2.04 -27.54 11.33
CA GLU A 77 -1.27 -26.40 11.82
C GLU A 77 0.25 -26.57 11.60
N LEU A 78 0.92 -25.53 11.11
CA LEU A 78 2.37 -25.48 10.94
C LEU A 78 2.95 -24.32 11.74
N HIS A 79 3.81 -24.63 12.71
CA HIS A 79 4.53 -23.63 13.51
C HIS A 79 6.03 -23.71 13.21
N ILE A 80 6.64 -22.59 12.84
CA ILE A 80 8.07 -22.47 12.59
C ILE A 80 8.62 -21.37 13.48
N SER A 81 9.53 -21.71 14.39
CA SER A 81 10.11 -20.76 15.35
C SER A 81 11.62 -20.92 15.44
N ASN A 82 12.36 -19.81 15.55
CA ASN A 82 13.81 -19.83 15.77
C ASN A 82 14.58 -20.71 14.78
N SER A 83 14.11 -20.79 13.53
CA SER A 83 14.53 -21.83 12.59
C SER A 83 15.01 -21.25 11.27
N ARG A 84 15.83 -22.02 10.55
CA ARG A 84 16.25 -21.72 9.18
C ARG A 84 15.70 -22.78 8.23
N LEU A 85 14.85 -22.38 7.30
CA LEU A 85 14.36 -23.24 6.23
C LEU A 85 15.07 -22.86 4.93
N VAL A 86 15.63 -23.85 4.23
CA VAL A 86 16.30 -23.66 2.95
C VAL A 86 15.65 -24.54 1.91
N ARG A 87 15.10 -23.95 0.85
CA ARG A 87 14.58 -24.70 -0.29
C ARG A 87 15.72 -25.33 -1.07
N THR A 88 15.58 -26.63 -1.31
CA THR A 88 16.52 -27.42 -2.13
C THR A 88 15.81 -28.15 -3.27
N SER A 89 14.49 -28.04 -3.35
CA SER A 89 13.71 -28.59 -4.45
C SER A 89 13.94 -27.78 -5.73
N ASN A 90 14.07 -28.44 -6.88
CA ASN A 90 13.98 -27.78 -8.19
C ASN A 90 12.53 -27.42 -8.59
N SER A 91 11.59 -27.41 -7.64
CA SER A 91 10.19 -27.09 -7.88
C SER A 91 9.96 -25.58 -7.79
N HIS A 92 9.13 -25.06 -8.70
CA HIS A 92 8.64 -23.68 -8.64
C HIS A 92 7.33 -23.53 -7.85
N ARG A 93 6.84 -24.62 -7.25
CA ARG A 93 5.68 -24.59 -6.34
C ARG A 93 6.04 -23.86 -5.05
N ALA A 94 5.03 -23.35 -4.34
CA ALA A 94 5.25 -22.77 -3.02
C ALA A 94 5.76 -23.85 -2.05
N GLY A 95 6.75 -23.49 -1.21
CA GLY A 95 7.25 -24.37 -0.16
C GLY A 95 6.20 -24.76 0.87
N ILE A 96 5.24 -23.87 1.13
CA ILE A 96 4.08 -24.08 2.01
C ILE A 96 2.80 -23.74 1.22
N ASN A 97 1.81 -24.64 1.23
CA ASN A 97 0.52 -24.45 0.58
C ASN A 97 -0.61 -24.62 1.59
N VAL A 98 -1.53 -23.66 1.69
CA VAL A 98 -2.70 -23.70 2.58
C VAL A 98 -3.95 -23.73 1.71
N HIS A 99 -4.71 -24.84 1.79
CA HIS A 99 -5.79 -25.14 0.86
C HIS A 99 -7.19 -25.16 1.47
N GLN A 100 -7.29 -25.18 2.80
CA GLN A 100 -8.57 -25.44 3.49
C GLN A 100 -8.72 -24.58 4.73
N CYS A 101 -9.95 -24.09 4.96
CA CYS A 101 -10.37 -23.47 6.21
C CYS A 101 -9.99 -24.33 7.43
N GLY A 102 -9.68 -23.67 8.55
CA GLY A 102 -9.12 -24.29 9.75
C GLY A 102 -7.61 -24.49 9.72
N SER A 103 -6.97 -24.38 8.55
CA SER A 103 -5.50 -24.44 8.47
C SER A 103 -4.84 -23.20 9.07
N ARG A 104 -3.72 -23.39 9.77
CA ARG A 104 -2.98 -22.29 10.40
C ARG A 104 -1.48 -22.38 10.16
N VAL A 105 -0.86 -21.27 9.77
CA VAL A 105 0.59 -21.12 9.69
C VAL A 105 1.05 -20.04 10.65
N LEU A 106 2.00 -20.37 11.53
CA LEU A 106 2.68 -19.43 12.42
C LEU A 106 4.18 -19.50 12.17
N ILE A 107 4.81 -18.36 11.91
CA ILE A 107 6.24 -18.25 11.65
C ILE A 107 6.80 -17.09 12.47
N GLU A 108 7.79 -17.38 13.32
CA GLU A 108 8.37 -16.39 14.24
C GLU A 108 9.90 -16.54 14.28
N ASN A 109 10.62 -15.43 14.37
CA ASN A 109 12.07 -15.39 14.54
C ASN A 109 12.83 -16.37 13.62
N SER A 110 12.48 -16.42 12.34
CA SER A 110 12.95 -17.47 11.43
C SER A 110 13.49 -16.91 10.13
N VAL A 111 14.40 -17.65 9.50
CA VAL A 111 14.99 -17.32 8.19
C VAL A 111 14.54 -18.33 7.16
N ILE A 112 13.85 -17.85 6.14
CA ILE A 112 13.35 -18.65 5.04
C ILE A 112 14.11 -18.24 3.79
N ASP A 113 14.83 -19.20 3.22
CA ASP A 113 15.63 -19.02 2.04
C ASP A 113 15.07 -19.88 0.92
N CYS A 114 14.39 -19.23 -0.03
CA CYS A 114 13.79 -19.94 -1.15
C CYS A 114 14.79 -20.30 -2.24
N ALA A 115 16.04 -19.81 -2.17
CA ALA A 115 17.10 -20.13 -3.14
C ALA A 115 16.67 -19.99 -4.62
N TYR A 116 15.81 -19.01 -4.91
CA TYR A 116 15.17 -18.78 -6.20
C TYR A 116 14.34 -19.96 -6.73
N TYR A 117 13.79 -20.77 -5.83
CA TYR A 117 12.83 -21.84 -6.13
C TYR A 117 11.43 -21.44 -5.74
N GLY A 118 10.74 -20.82 -6.70
CA GLY A 118 9.33 -20.49 -6.58
C GLY A 118 9.02 -19.54 -5.43
N MET A 119 7.83 -19.74 -4.85
CA MET A 119 7.29 -18.95 -3.75
C MET A 119 7.61 -19.60 -2.41
N PHE A 120 7.52 -18.84 -1.33
CA PHE A 120 7.56 -19.42 0.00
C PHE A 120 6.19 -19.99 0.40
N LEU A 121 5.16 -19.14 0.47
CA LEU A 121 3.86 -19.49 1.02
C LEU A 121 2.74 -19.10 0.07
N ARG A 122 1.86 -20.06 -0.24
CA ARG A 122 0.60 -19.81 -0.95
C ARG A 122 -0.56 -20.21 -0.04
N ALA A 123 -1.37 -19.25 0.39
CA ALA A 123 -2.55 -19.50 1.21
C ALA A 123 -3.82 -19.10 0.46
N GLU A 124 -4.56 -20.09 -0.02
CA GLU A 124 -5.86 -19.93 -0.66
C GLU A 124 -7.00 -19.86 0.37
N ASP A 125 -6.73 -20.30 1.60
CA ASP A 125 -7.63 -20.28 2.75
C ASP A 125 -6.79 -20.21 4.06
N GLY A 126 -7.44 -20.18 5.22
CA GLY A 126 -6.82 -20.30 6.53
C GLY A 126 -6.23 -19.01 7.08
N VAL A 127 -5.44 -19.16 8.15
CA VAL A 127 -4.83 -18.04 8.90
C VAL A 127 -3.32 -18.11 8.81
N VAL A 128 -2.69 -16.98 8.48
CA VAL A 128 -1.22 -16.87 8.36
C VAL A 128 -0.70 -15.76 9.28
N SER A 129 0.27 -16.08 10.12
CA SER A 129 0.99 -15.10 10.93
C SER A 129 2.49 -15.27 10.72
N VAL A 130 3.15 -14.22 10.25
CA VAL A 130 4.62 -14.17 10.07
C VAL A 130 5.14 -12.96 10.82
N ALA A 131 5.99 -13.18 11.81
CA ALA A 131 6.55 -12.14 12.64
C ALA A 131 8.07 -12.26 12.78
N ASP A 132 8.76 -11.13 12.87
CA ASP A 132 10.18 -11.06 13.25
C ASP A 132 11.08 -11.99 12.40
N SER A 133 10.75 -12.13 11.11
CA SER A 133 11.34 -13.16 10.25
C SER A 133 11.89 -12.58 8.95
N THR A 134 12.87 -13.28 8.36
CA THR A 134 13.45 -12.91 7.06
C THR A 134 13.02 -13.92 6.00
N ILE A 135 12.45 -13.45 4.89
CA ILE A 135 12.14 -14.30 3.72
C ILE A 135 12.91 -13.78 2.52
N VAL A 136 13.74 -14.63 1.90
CA VAL A 136 14.65 -14.20 0.83
C VAL A 136 14.58 -15.07 -0.42
N ARG A 137 14.98 -14.47 -1.55
CA ARG A 137 15.30 -15.16 -2.81
C ARG A 137 14.13 -16.00 -3.33
N THR A 138 12.99 -15.36 -3.57
CA THR A 138 11.83 -16.00 -4.21
C THR A 138 11.77 -15.65 -5.70
N THR A 139 11.11 -16.48 -6.50
CA THR A 139 10.93 -16.22 -7.94
C THR A 139 9.58 -16.71 -8.43
N LYS A 140 9.20 -16.31 -9.66
CA LYS A 140 7.97 -16.69 -10.40
C LYS A 140 6.65 -16.29 -9.76
N GLY A 141 6.59 -16.03 -8.46
CA GLY A 141 5.45 -15.50 -7.75
C GLY A 141 5.87 -14.80 -6.47
N ALA A 142 4.92 -14.11 -5.83
CA ALA A 142 5.13 -13.44 -4.56
C ALA A 142 5.72 -14.39 -3.51
N ALA A 143 6.60 -13.90 -2.65
CA ALA A 143 7.10 -14.68 -1.51
C ALA A 143 5.94 -15.23 -0.68
N ILE A 144 4.95 -14.40 -0.36
CA ILE A 144 3.68 -14.79 0.24
C ILE A 144 2.54 -14.37 -0.68
N ARG A 145 1.71 -15.35 -1.07
CA ARG A 145 0.48 -15.12 -1.83
C ARG A 145 -0.73 -15.53 -0.98
N PHE A 146 -1.68 -14.62 -0.78
CA PHE A 146 -2.74 -14.77 0.22
C PHE A 146 -4.14 -14.39 -0.28
N TRP A 147 -5.10 -15.29 -0.01
CA TRP A 147 -6.55 -15.13 -0.20
C TRP A 147 -7.38 -15.65 0.99
N GLY A 148 -6.72 -16.07 2.08
CA GLY A 148 -7.39 -16.72 3.21
C GLY A 148 -8.19 -15.78 4.12
N GLU A 149 -8.47 -16.23 5.33
CA GLU A 149 -9.33 -15.52 6.30
C GLU A 149 -8.60 -14.33 6.93
N ARG A 150 -7.42 -14.58 7.51
CA ARG A 150 -6.65 -13.57 8.24
C ARG A 150 -5.15 -13.67 8.00
N ILE A 151 -4.49 -12.53 7.80
CA ILE A 151 -3.03 -12.47 7.66
C ILE A 151 -2.40 -11.37 8.52
N HIS A 152 -1.36 -11.72 9.28
CA HIS A 152 -0.47 -10.76 9.93
C HIS A 152 0.95 -10.94 9.41
N VAL A 153 1.57 -9.87 8.89
CA VAL A 153 2.98 -9.84 8.51
C VAL A 153 3.64 -8.66 9.22
N ILE A 154 4.44 -8.93 10.23
CA ILE A 154 4.88 -7.90 11.19
C ILE A 154 6.39 -7.97 11.41
N ARG A 155 7.11 -6.85 11.31
CA ARG A 155 8.56 -6.78 11.58
C ARG A 155 9.38 -7.81 10.79
N CYS A 156 8.97 -8.09 9.57
CA CYS A 156 9.65 -9.01 8.68
C CYS A 156 10.56 -8.26 7.69
N HIS A 157 11.58 -8.95 7.19
CA HIS A 157 12.45 -8.47 6.11
C HIS A 157 12.29 -9.36 4.88
N PHE A 158 11.85 -8.78 3.78
CA PHE A 158 11.77 -9.42 2.47
C PHE A 158 12.88 -8.90 1.57
N ARG A 159 13.67 -9.80 0.97
CA ARG A 159 14.80 -9.42 0.12
C ARG A 159 14.94 -10.32 -1.10
N ASP A 160 15.26 -9.73 -2.25
CA ASP A 160 15.43 -10.45 -3.51
C ASP A 160 14.19 -11.27 -3.88
N CYS A 161 13.00 -10.69 -3.68
CA CYS A 161 11.73 -11.35 -3.95
C CYS A 161 11.19 -10.93 -5.31
N TYR A 162 11.17 -11.86 -6.26
CA TYR A 162 10.81 -11.61 -7.66
C TYR A 162 9.50 -12.29 -8.06
N SER A 163 8.58 -11.52 -8.63
CA SER A 163 7.34 -12.02 -9.22
C SER A 163 7.28 -11.70 -10.72
N ALA A 164 6.78 -12.65 -11.51
CA ALA A 164 6.42 -12.40 -12.91
C ALA A 164 4.98 -11.87 -13.03
N GLU A 165 4.27 -11.77 -11.91
CA GLU A 165 2.90 -11.27 -11.80
C GLU A 165 2.90 -10.04 -10.87
N SER A 166 2.01 -10.02 -9.86
CA SER A 166 1.90 -8.92 -8.91
C SER A 166 2.54 -9.25 -7.56
N GLY A 167 3.12 -8.24 -6.91
CA GLY A 167 3.71 -8.30 -5.57
C GLY A 167 4.95 -9.20 -5.51
N GLY A 168 6.14 -8.62 -5.44
CA GLY A 168 7.39 -9.37 -5.41
C GLY A 168 7.50 -10.16 -4.10
N ALA A 169 7.28 -9.46 -2.99
CA ALA A 169 7.25 -10.06 -1.65
C ALA A 169 5.84 -10.51 -1.26
N LEU A 170 4.84 -9.62 -1.33
CA LEU A 170 3.49 -9.90 -0.84
C LEU A 170 2.46 -9.69 -1.94
N MET A 171 1.56 -10.64 -2.11
CA MET A 171 0.39 -10.52 -2.99
C MET A 171 -0.86 -10.89 -2.21
N LEU A 172 -1.64 -9.88 -1.83
CA LEU A 172 -2.75 -9.96 -0.88
C LEU A 172 -4.05 -9.63 -1.60
N ARG A 173 -4.96 -10.61 -1.68
CA ARG A 173 -6.17 -10.52 -2.50
C ARG A 173 -7.47 -10.86 -1.77
N GLY A 174 -7.41 -11.23 -0.50
CA GLY A 174 -8.58 -11.58 0.31
C GLY A 174 -8.28 -11.46 1.80
N GLY A 175 -9.32 -11.69 2.60
CA GLY A 175 -9.25 -11.69 4.06
C GLY A 175 -9.12 -10.31 4.70
N GLN A 176 -8.82 -10.33 6.00
CA GLN A 176 -8.53 -9.16 6.83
C GLN A 176 -7.15 -9.31 7.46
N GLY A 177 -6.53 -8.22 7.89
CA GLY A 177 -5.19 -8.33 8.45
C GLY A 177 -4.38 -7.07 8.47
N VAL A 178 -3.11 -7.24 8.82
CA VAL A 178 -2.14 -6.14 8.93
C VAL A 178 -0.80 -6.54 8.31
N VAL A 179 -0.17 -5.59 7.65
CA VAL A 179 1.22 -5.61 7.21
C VAL A 179 1.90 -4.40 7.84
N CYS A 180 2.69 -4.61 8.89
CA CYS A 180 3.23 -3.53 9.71
C CYS A 180 4.72 -3.68 9.98
N ASP A 181 5.45 -2.56 10.02
CA ASP A 181 6.87 -2.51 10.42
C ASP A 181 7.81 -3.39 9.59
N ASN A 182 7.46 -3.67 8.33
CA ASN A 182 8.26 -4.55 7.47
C ASN A 182 9.29 -3.77 6.65
N VAL A 183 10.38 -4.43 6.31
CA VAL A 183 11.38 -3.93 5.37
C VAL A 183 11.33 -4.76 4.09
N PHE A 184 11.29 -4.09 2.95
CA PHE A 184 11.34 -4.70 1.63
C PHE A 184 12.56 -4.17 0.88
N GLU A 185 13.37 -5.07 0.36
CA GLU A 185 14.62 -4.74 -0.31
C GLU A 185 14.74 -5.49 -1.63
N GLN A 186 15.05 -4.77 -2.72
CA GLN A 186 15.30 -5.37 -4.04
C GLN A 186 14.17 -6.31 -4.50
N CYS A 187 12.92 -5.98 -4.14
CA CYS A 187 11.75 -6.74 -4.53
C CYS A 187 11.17 -6.21 -5.85
N GLU A 188 10.83 -7.10 -6.76
CA GLU A 188 10.40 -6.74 -8.11
C GLU A 188 9.20 -7.56 -8.56
N ALA A 189 8.25 -6.91 -9.22
CA ALA A 189 7.06 -7.56 -9.78
C ALA A 189 6.59 -6.82 -11.03
N GLU A 190 5.78 -7.45 -11.87
CA GLU A 190 5.07 -6.76 -12.96
C GLU A 190 4.24 -5.61 -12.39
N ARG A 191 3.48 -5.87 -11.31
CA ARG A 191 2.71 -4.87 -10.55
C ARG A 191 3.05 -4.86 -9.07
N GLY A 192 3.13 -3.68 -8.46
CA GLY A 192 3.22 -3.51 -7.01
C GLY A 192 4.61 -3.62 -6.39
N ALA A 193 5.67 -3.76 -7.18
CA ALA A 193 7.04 -3.84 -6.68
C ALA A 193 7.15 -4.86 -5.53
N ALA A 194 7.26 -4.42 -4.28
CA ALA A 194 7.24 -5.29 -3.11
C ALA A 194 5.86 -5.88 -2.75
N ILE A 195 4.79 -5.07 -2.74
CA ILE A 195 3.46 -5.47 -2.24
C ILE A 195 2.40 -5.24 -3.32
N TYR A 196 1.52 -6.20 -3.51
CA TYR A 196 0.29 -5.99 -4.24
C TYR A 196 -0.90 -6.27 -3.33
N LEU A 197 -1.87 -5.36 -3.32
CA LEU A 197 -3.02 -5.37 -2.43
C LEU A 197 -4.32 -5.19 -3.24
N SER A 198 -5.31 -6.06 -3.07
CA SER A 198 -6.64 -5.89 -3.66
C SER A 198 -7.78 -6.19 -2.67
N CYS A 199 -7.51 -6.01 -1.37
CA CYS A 199 -8.43 -6.26 -0.26
C CYS A 199 -8.20 -5.27 0.88
N ASP A 200 -9.04 -5.34 1.92
CA ASP A 200 -8.99 -4.48 3.10
C ASP A 200 -8.03 -5.03 4.16
N ILE A 201 -6.75 -5.05 3.81
CA ILE A 201 -5.64 -5.29 4.74
C ILE A 201 -4.89 -3.98 4.94
N ASP A 202 -4.60 -3.65 6.19
CA ASP A 202 -3.88 -2.42 6.54
C ASP A 202 -2.39 -2.58 6.31
N VAL A 203 -1.78 -1.65 5.58
CA VAL A 203 -0.33 -1.62 5.33
C VAL A 203 0.23 -0.33 5.92
N THR A 204 1.07 -0.43 6.94
CA THR A 204 1.60 0.72 7.69
C THR A 204 3.06 0.51 8.08
N HIS A 205 3.79 1.61 8.31
CA HIS A 205 5.17 1.60 8.82
C HIS A 205 6.15 0.70 8.05
N CYS A 206 5.93 0.52 6.73
CA CYS A 206 6.79 -0.33 5.92
C CYS A 206 7.85 0.51 5.20
N THR A 207 9.09 -0.01 5.15
CA THR A 207 10.21 0.63 4.48
C THR A 207 10.57 -0.12 3.21
N TYR A 208 10.89 0.62 2.13
CA TYR A 208 11.16 0.06 0.82
C TYR A 208 12.51 0.56 0.30
N HIS A 209 13.39 -0.38 -0.05
CA HIS A 209 14.71 -0.15 -0.63
C HIS A 209 14.77 -0.81 -1.99
N GLU A 210 15.00 -0.03 -3.05
CA GLU A 210 15.24 -0.55 -4.41
C GLU A 210 14.15 -1.51 -4.93
N CYS A 211 12.90 -1.33 -4.48
CA CYS A 211 11.76 -2.11 -4.95
C CYS A 211 11.17 -1.47 -6.21
N VAL A 212 10.97 -2.26 -7.27
CA VAL A 212 10.65 -1.74 -8.61
C VAL A 212 9.50 -2.52 -9.27
N PRO A 213 8.49 -1.85 -9.84
CA PRO A 213 7.53 -2.47 -10.76
C PRO A 213 8.11 -2.56 -12.18
N LYS A 214 8.02 -3.72 -12.86
CA LYS A 214 8.55 -3.92 -14.23
C LYS A 214 7.83 -3.06 -15.27
N ASP A 215 6.52 -2.90 -15.14
CA ASP A 215 5.70 -2.14 -16.10
C ASP A 215 5.87 -0.62 -15.98
N MET A 216 6.73 -0.15 -15.08
CA MET A 216 6.96 1.27 -14.84
C MET A 216 8.45 1.63 -14.92
N PRO A 217 9.06 1.62 -16.13
CA PRO A 217 10.50 1.86 -16.30
C PRO A 217 10.95 3.25 -15.81
N PHE A 218 10.05 4.24 -15.71
CA PHE A 218 10.36 5.57 -15.16
C PHE A 218 10.46 5.62 -13.63
N VAL A 219 10.04 4.55 -12.94
CA VAL A 219 10.08 4.40 -11.46
C VAL A 219 11.41 3.81 -10.99
N ARG A 220 12.34 3.47 -11.90
CA ARG A 220 13.68 2.93 -11.57
C ARG A 220 14.53 3.81 -10.64
N HIS A 221 14.19 5.08 -10.45
CA HIS A 221 14.86 5.97 -9.50
C HIS A 221 14.15 6.11 -8.14
N TRP A 222 12.94 5.54 -7.96
CA TRP A 222 12.07 5.85 -6.82
C TRP A 222 11.57 4.60 -6.09
N ARG A 223 11.68 4.66 -4.76
CA ARG A 223 11.38 3.58 -3.80
C ARG A 223 9.87 3.37 -3.72
N VAL A 224 9.32 2.38 -4.40
CA VAL A 224 7.87 2.14 -4.42
C VAL A 224 7.51 0.85 -3.70
N GLY A 225 6.51 0.93 -2.82
CA GLY A 225 6.24 -0.09 -1.83
C GLY A 225 4.94 -0.87 -1.94
N GLY A 226 4.05 -0.50 -2.84
CA GLY A 226 2.94 -1.39 -3.16
C GLY A 226 2.02 -0.86 -4.25
N CYS A 227 1.24 -1.74 -4.89
CA CYS A 227 0.16 -1.39 -5.82
C CYS A 227 -1.18 -1.84 -5.23
N ILE A 228 -2.21 -0.99 -5.37
CA ILE A 228 -3.59 -1.31 -5.01
C ILE A 228 -4.43 -1.44 -6.31
N ASP A 229 -5.08 -2.59 -6.57
CA ASP A 229 -5.61 -2.98 -7.92
C ASP A 229 -7.14 -3.04 -8.14
N LYS A 230 -7.51 -2.72 -9.40
CA LYS A 230 -8.68 -2.88 -10.31
C LYS A 230 -10.12 -2.96 -9.86
N LYS A 231 -10.48 -3.57 -8.72
CA LYS A 231 -11.85 -3.40 -8.22
C LYS A 231 -11.81 -2.13 -7.41
N GLY A 232 -12.42 -1.06 -7.92
CA GLY A 232 -12.40 0.24 -7.26
C GLY A 232 -12.66 0.07 -5.76
N ILE A 233 -11.78 0.65 -4.94
CA ILE A 233 -11.90 0.55 -3.49
C ILE A 233 -13.00 1.50 -3.07
N ARG A 234 -13.97 1.00 -2.30
CA ARG A 234 -15.02 1.83 -1.71
C ARG A 234 -14.83 1.93 -0.21
N VAL A 235 -14.44 3.11 0.26
CA VAL A 235 -14.37 3.43 1.69
C VAL A 235 -15.78 3.70 2.19
N GLN A 236 -16.30 2.80 3.05
CA GLN A 236 -17.68 2.87 3.57
C GLN A 236 -17.76 3.41 5.01
N LYS A 237 -16.65 3.42 5.75
CA LYS A 237 -16.53 3.94 7.12
C LYS A 237 -15.30 4.82 7.22
N GLU A 238 -14.34 4.49 8.07
CA GLU A 238 -13.07 5.20 8.16
C GLU A 238 -11.95 4.33 7.57
N ARG A 239 -11.06 4.94 6.80
CA ARG A 239 -9.83 4.31 6.30
C ARG A 239 -8.67 5.26 6.47
N LYS A 240 -7.53 4.73 6.94
CA LYS A 240 -6.28 5.47 7.05
C LYS A 240 -5.22 4.85 6.14
N ILE A 241 -4.51 5.68 5.39
CA ILE A 241 -3.30 5.32 4.65
C ILE A 241 -2.18 6.17 5.25
N SER A 242 -1.17 5.58 5.87
CA SER A 242 -0.12 6.39 6.47
C SER A 242 1.26 5.76 6.45
N GLN A 243 2.28 6.61 6.40
CA GLN A 243 3.70 6.23 6.51
C GLN A 243 4.08 5.15 5.51
N CYS A 244 3.69 5.34 4.25
CA CYS A 244 3.92 4.39 3.18
C CYS A 244 4.22 5.07 1.84
N THR A 245 4.92 4.34 0.96
CA THR A 245 5.02 4.69 -0.45
C THR A 245 4.19 3.72 -1.29
N ALA A 246 3.14 4.19 -1.94
CA ALA A 246 2.19 3.34 -2.66
C ALA A 246 1.87 3.87 -4.06
N ILE A 247 1.52 2.95 -4.97
CA ILE A 247 0.85 3.22 -6.24
C ILE A 247 -0.64 2.90 -6.05
N LEU A 248 -1.49 3.89 -6.32
CA LEU A 248 -2.93 3.68 -6.48
C LEU A 248 -3.24 3.43 -7.95
N ASP A 249 -3.43 2.16 -8.29
CA ASP A 249 -3.76 1.68 -9.64
C ASP A 249 -5.27 1.39 -9.82
N CYS A 250 -6.07 1.79 -8.84
CA CYS A 250 -7.51 1.66 -8.83
C CYS A 250 -8.18 2.98 -8.45
N SER A 251 -9.40 3.21 -8.94
CA SER A 251 -10.24 4.30 -8.43
C SER A 251 -10.54 4.06 -6.95
N LEU A 252 -10.31 5.06 -6.12
CA LEU A 252 -10.64 5.02 -4.69
C LEU A 252 -11.85 5.92 -4.47
N GLU A 253 -13.00 5.31 -4.20
CA GLU A 253 -14.25 5.99 -3.89
C GLU A 253 -14.47 6.10 -2.38
N VAL A 254 -14.69 7.31 -1.87
CA VAL A 254 -15.07 7.55 -0.48
C VAL A 254 -16.57 7.83 -0.42
N ALA A 255 -17.34 6.93 0.16
CA ALA A 255 -18.80 7.03 0.23
C ALA A 255 -19.25 8.22 1.09
N ALA A 256 -20.49 8.67 0.89
CA ALA A 256 -21.10 9.66 1.78
C ALA A 256 -21.13 9.13 3.22
N GLY A 257 -20.77 9.99 4.19
CA GLY A 257 -20.63 9.62 5.60
C GLY A 257 -19.34 8.86 5.95
N ALA A 258 -18.53 8.47 4.97
CA ALA A 258 -17.23 7.85 5.18
C ALA A 258 -16.10 8.89 5.27
N LYS A 259 -14.93 8.47 5.77
CA LYS A 259 -13.72 9.29 5.92
C LYS A 259 -12.48 8.56 5.41
N LEU A 260 -11.70 9.22 4.58
CA LEU A 260 -10.36 8.79 4.19
C LEU A 260 -9.32 9.77 4.75
N THR A 261 -8.35 9.23 5.49
CA THR A 261 -7.20 9.98 6.00
C THR A 261 -5.93 9.46 5.33
N ILE A 262 -5.13 10.34 4.73
CA ILE A 262 -3.81 10.00 4.20
C ILE A 262 -2.75 10.84 4.91
N SER A 263 -1.74 10.22 5.54
CA SER A 263 -0.71 10.97 6.26
C SER A 263 0.72 10.44 6.09
N ASP A 264 1.70 11.34 5.97
CA ASP A 264 3.13 10.99 5.95
C ASP A 264 3.50 9.98 4.85
N SER A 265 2.86 10.10 3.68
CA SER A 265 2.94 9.11 2.60
C SER A 265 3.35 9.72 1.26
N VAL A 266 3.97 8.90 0.41
CA VAL A 266 4.21 9.21 -1.00
C VAL A 266 3.29 8.35 -1.85
N ILE A 267 2.37 8.97 -2.60
CA ILE A 267 1.35 8.26 -3.37
C ILE A 267 1.52 8.55 -4.86
N TYR A 268 1.72 7.51 -5.65
CA TYR A 268 1.71 7.56 -7.11
C TYR A 268 0.32 7.22 -7.62
N MET A 269 -0.27 8.11 -8.42
CA MET A 269 -1.66 8.03 -8.85
C MET A 269 -1.75 7.57 -10.30
N ASN A 270 -2.36 6.42 -10.56
CA ASN A 270 -2.75 6.01 -11.92
C ASN A 270 -4.27 6.13 -12.15
N GLN A 271 -5.04 6.27 -11.06
CA GLN A 271 -6.48 6.50 -11.07
C GLN A 271 -6.83 7.54 -10.00
N PRO A 272 -7.93 8.30 -10.17
CA PRO A 272 -8.30 9.37 -9.26
C PRO A 272 -8.88 8.85 -7.93
N ILE A 273 -8.77 9.67 -6.88
CA ILE A 273 -9.64 9.57 -5.70
C ILE A 273 -10.95 10.29 -6.02
N VAL A 274 -12.08 9.62 -5.81
CA VAL A 274 -13.43 10.21 -5.91
C VAL A 274 -14.05 10.22 -4.51
N CYS A 275 -14.39 11.39 -3.99
CA CYS A 275 -14.84 11.55 -2.62
C CYS A 275 -16.22 12.22 -2.57
N TYR A 276 -17.15 11.52 -1.92
CA TYR A 276 -18.47 12.02 -1.50
C TYR A 276 -18.54 12.20 0.03
N GLY A 277 -17.61 11.58 0.78
CA GLY A 277 -17.49 11.67 2.23
C GLY A 277 -16.54 12.79 2.69
N SER A 278 -15.62 12.48 3.59
CA SER A 278 -14.57 13.38 4.06
C SER A 278 -13.18 12.92 3.66
N LEU A 279 -12.31 13.87 3.30
CA LEU A 279 -10.92 13.62 2.91
C LEU A 279 -9.96 14.47 3.74
N GLU A 280 -9.03 13.83 4.45
CA GLU A 280 -7.96 14.51 5.19
C GLU A 280 -6.60 14.06 4.65
N MET A 281 -5.74 15.03 4.34
CA MET A 281 -4.36 14.76 3.92
C MET A 281 -3.37 15.62 4.71
N HIS A 282 -2.37 14.98 5.30
CA HIS A 282 -1.34 15.63 6.10
C HIS A 282 0.06 15.13 5.70
N ASN A 283 0.97 16.02 5.30
CA ASN A 283 2.34 15.63 4.92
C ASN A 283 2.38 14.54 3.82
N VAL A 284 1.59 14.73 2.76
CA VAL A 284 1.46 13.77 1.65
C VAL A 284 2.14 14.31 0.40
N LYS A 285 2.95 13.47 -0.26
CA LYS A 285 3.44 13.74 -1.61
C LYS A 285 2.66 12.91 -2.62
N MET A 286 1.76 13.52 -3.37
CA MET A 286 0.95 12.84 -4.38
C MET A 286 1.42 13.21 -5.79
N ILE A 287 1.73 12.20 -6.60
CA ILE A 287 2.38 12.35 -7.90
C ILE A 287 1.57 11.60 -8.95
N CYS A 288 1.25 12.24 -10.07
CA CYS A 288 0.68 11.56 -11.22
C CYS A 288 1.66 10.48 -11.73
N GLY A 289 1.20 9.23 -11.78
CA GLY A 289 1.90 8.11 -12.41
C GLY A 289 1.47 7.98 -13.86
N GLN A 290 0.35 7.30 -14.09
CA GLN A 290 -0.16 7.00 -15.43
C GLN A 290 -1.46 7.73 -15.82
N CYS A 291 -2.06 8.57 -14.96
CA CYS A 291 -3.28 9.31 -15.33
C CYS A 291 -3.04 10.15 -16.60
N GLU A 292 -3.85 9.91 -17.63
CA GLU A 292 -3.71 10.60 -18.92
C GLU A 292 -4.53 11.89 -18.99
N GLN A 293 -5.66 11.94 -18.27
CA GLN A 293 -6.62 13.05 -18.28
C GLN A 293 -7.32 13.20 -16.92
N GLY A 294 -7.95 14.35 -16.72
CA GLY A 294 -8.76 14.63 -15.53
C GLY A 294 -7.96 15.24 -14.38
N ASP A 295 -8.40 14.94 -13.16
CA ASP A 295 -7.88 15.48 -11.90
C ASP A 295 -7.50 14.31 -10.98
N LEU A 296 -6.40 14.42 -10.22
CA LEU A 296 -5.98 13.35 -9.28
C LEU A 296 -6.99 13.12 -8.14
N ILE A 297 -7.68 14.17 -7.73
CA ILE A 297 -8.67 14.16 -6.64
C ILE A 297 -9.93 14.85 -7.15
N ARG A 298 -11.06 14.17 -6.97
CA ARG A 298 -12.41 14.68 -7.25
C ARG A 298 -13.24 14.66 -5.98
N LEU A 299 -13.68 15.82 -5.55
CA LEU A 299 -14.64 16.00 -4.47
C LEU A 299 -15.97 16.42 -5.11
N ASP A 300 -16.95 15.54 -5.04
CA ASP A 300 -18.26 15.74 -5.65
C ASP A 300 -19.30 15.83 -4.53
N HIS A 301 -19.60 17.07 -4.10
CA HIS A 301 -20.44 17.36 -2.92
C HIS A 301 -19.96 16.65 -1.65
N ALA A 302 -18.63 16.59 -1.47
CA ALA A 302 -18.04 15.98 -0.29
C ALA A 302 -18.38 16.79 0.97
N ALA A 303 -18.50 16.11 2.11
CA ALA A 303 -18.82 16.72 3.38
C ALA A 303 -17.71 17.68 3.87
N SER A 304 -16.45 17.27 3.69
CA SER A 304 -15.29 18.12 4.00
C SER A 304 -14.03 17.65 3.27
N ALA A 305 -13.11 18.58 3.03
CA ALA A 305 -11.76 18.23 2.63
C ALA A 305 -10.73 19.17 3.27
N VAL A 306 -9.70 18.58 3.88
CA VAL A 306 -8.59 19.29 4.53
C VAL A 306 -7.27 18.77 3.98
N LEU A 307 -6.48 19.64 3.37
CA LEU A 307 -5.17 19.34 2.81
C LEU A 307 -4.12 20.23 3.47
N GLN A 308 -3.18 19.64 4.19
CA GLN A 308 -2.16 20.37 4.94
C GLN A 308 -0.75 19.80 4.73
N HIS A 309 0.23 20.68 4.46
CA HIS A 309 1.62 20.27 4.24
C HIS A 309 1.79 19.25 3.10
N CYS A 310 0.94 19.29 2.08
CA CYS A 310 0.97 18.35 0.97
C CYS A 310 1.71 18.90 -0.25
N LEU A 311 2.31 18.01 -1.04
CA LEU A 311 2.87 18.30 -2.35
C LEU A 311 2.09 17.49 -3.40
N PHE A 312 1.55 18.19 -4.40
CA PHE A 312 0.84 17.59 -5.52
C PHE A 312 1.56 17.88 -6.84
N ASP A 313 1.89 16.85 -7.61
CA ASP A 313 2.57 16.97 -8.89
C ASP A 313 1.78 16.29 -10.01
N GLY A 314 1.21 17.09 -10.92
CA GLY A 314 0.42 16.64 -12.04
C GLY A 314 1.25 16.11 -13.21
N ARG A 315 2.59 16.21 -13.12
CA ARG A 315 3.57 15.81 -14.15
C ARG A 315 3.30 16.34 -15.55
N ASN A 316 2.67 17.51 -15.65
CA ASN A 316 2.20 18.13 -16.90
C ASN A 316 1.23 17.26 -17.69
N ARG A 317 0.48 16.37 -17.02
CA ARG A 317 -0.51 15.48 -17.65
C ARG A 317 -1.94 15.78 -17.21
N VAL A 318 -2.14 16.11 -15.93
CA VAL A 318 -3.47 16.21 -15.31
C VAL A 318 -3.61 17.47 -14.45
N GLY A 319 -4.85 17.81 -14.08
CA GLY A 319 -5.14 18.68 -12.94
C GLY A 319 -4.95 17.94 -11.61
N ILE A 320 -5.04 18.65 -10.49
CA ILE A 320 -4.89 18.03 -9.16
C ILE A 320 -6.24 17.84 -8.50
N LEU A 321 -6.96 18.92 -8.21
CA LEU A 321 -8.13 18.90 -7.36
C LEU A 321 -9.34 19.53 -8.05
N ARG A 322 -10.41 18.77 -8.22
CA ARG A 322 -11.76 19.27 -8.56
C ARG A 322 -12.64 19.22 -7.32
N ALA A 323 -13.23 20.34 -6.92
CA ALA A 323 -13.96 20.48 -5.65
C ALA A 323 -15.41 20.97 -5.81
N THR A 324 -16.17 20.32 -6.67
CA THR A 324 -17.55 20.70 -6.99
C THR A 324 -18.45 20.66 -5.73
N GLY A 325 -19.11 21.78 -5.43
CA GLY A 325 -20.05 21.88 -4.31
C GLY A 325 -19.41 21.67 -2.93
N THR A 326 -18.08 21.66 -2.85
CA THR A 326 -17.34 21.25 -1.67
C THR A 326 -16.51 22.43 -1.15
N ARG A 327 -16.55 22.65 0.17
CA ARG A 327 -15.63 23.57 0.86
C ARG A 327 -14.34 22.83 1.21
N VAL A 328 -13.23 23.35 0.73
CA VAL A 328 -11.89 22.78 0.98
C VAL A 328 -11.09 23.75 1.85
N LYS A 329 -10.33 23.20 2.79
CA LYS A 329 -9.27 23.91 3.50
C LYS A 329 -7.93 23.42 2.99
N ILE A 330 -7.13 24.32 2.44
CA ILE A 330 -5.79 24.04 1.90
C ILE A 330 -4.82 24.95 2.65
N ALA A 331 -3.84 24.38 3.33
CA ALA A 331 -2.85 25.14 4.07
C ALA A 331 -1.44 24.60 3.86
N GLN A 332 -0.49 25.48 3.55
CA GLN A 332 0.93 25.12 3.46
C GLN A 332 1.20 24.01 2.44
N CYS A 333 0.46 24.02 1.33
CA CYS A 333 0.55 23.02 0.28
C CYS A 333 1.31 23.54 -0.94
N PHE A 334 1.87 22.63 -1.73
CA PHE A 334 2.56 22.90 -2.98
C PHE A 334 1.89 22.16 -4.13
N PHE A 335 1.42 22.89 -5.14
CA PHE A 335 0.79 22.34 -6.34
C PHE A 335 1.67 22.64 -7.54
N ALA A 336 2.00 21.63 -8.35
CA ALA A 336 2.86 21.81 -9.49
C ALA A 336 2.51 21.01 -10.74
N ASN A 337 3.00 21.53 -11.87
CA ASN A 337 3.04 20.86 -13.17
C ASN A 337 1.66 20.40 -13.63
N THR A 338 0.69 21.31 -13.72
CA THR A 338 -0.68 20.98 -14.13
C THR A 338 -0.96 21.52 -15.54
N LYS A 339 -0.81 20.68 -16.56
CA LYS A 339 -1.09 21.05 -17.98
C LYS A 339 -2.44 20.53 -18.47
N GLY A 340 -2.88 19.38 -17.99
CA GLY A 340 -4.18 18.78 -18.37
C GLY A 340 -5.38 19.32 -17.60
N GLY A 341 -5.20 20.36 -16.79
CA GLY A 341 -6.23 20.93 -15.93
C GLY A 341 -5.68 22.02 -15.01
N ARG A 342 -6.51 22.45 -14.06
CA ARG A 342 -6.12 23.41 -13.02
C ARG A 342 -5.54 22.71 -11.79
N ALA A 343 -4.79 23.44 -10.98
CA ALA A 343 -4.35 22.93 -9.69
C ALA A 343 -5.55 22.74 -8.75
N VAL A 344 -6.42 23.74 -8.64
CA VAL A 344 -7.70 23.63 -7.93
C VAL A 344 -8.82 24.17 -8.81
N TYR A 345 -9.82 23.35 -9.06
CA TYR A 345 -10.94 23.64 -9.95
C TYR A 345 -12.29 23.53 -9.24
N ASN A 346 -13.12 24.55 -9.46
CA ASN A 346 -14.54 24.60 -9.05
C ASN A 346 -14.76 24.49 -7.54
N ALA A 347 -13.80 24.96 -6.73
CA ALA A 347 -13.91 24.94 -5.28
C ALA A 347 -14.94 25.97 -4.80
N TYR A 348 -15.83 25.59 -3.88
CA TYR A 348 -16.88 26.47 -3.35
C TYR A 348 -16.46 27.07 -2.01
N ALA A 349 -16.48 28.40 -1.88
CA ALA A 349 -16.25 29.13 -0.62
C ALA A 349 -15.08 28.58 0.23
N SER A 350 -13.98 28.24 -0.43
CA SER A 350 -12.84 27.49 0.15
C SER A 350 -11.78 28.41 0.73
N GLU A 351 -10.98 27.90 1.66
CA GLU A 351 -9.88 28.64 2.29
C GLU A 351 -8.54 28.04 1.83
N ILE A 352 -7.71 28.88 1.20
CA ILE A 352 -6.39 28.50 0.69
C ILE A 352 -5.37 29.46 1.29
N LEU A 353 -4.49 28.93 2.15
CA LEU A 353 -3.59 29.69 2.99
C LEU A 353 -2.14 29.22 2.77
N ASP A 354 -1.21 30.17 2.72
CA ASP A 354 0.24 29.89 2.82
C ASP A 354 0.75 28.84 1.80
N SER A 355 0.13 28.78 0.62
CA SER A 355 0.34 27.71 -0.35
C SER A 355 1.00 28.21 -1.63
N THR A 356 1.73 27.33 -2.30
CA THR A 356 2.44 27.65 -3.55
C THR A 356 1.86 26.89 -4.73
N PHE A 357 1.67 27.61 -5.84
CA PHE A 357 1.21 27.08 -7.12
C PHE A 357 2.28 27.37 -8.16
N SER A 358 2.88 26.33 -8.72
CA SER A 358 4.03 26.45 -9.61
C SER A 358 3.78 25.74 -10.94
N TYR A 359 4.00 26.45 -12.05
CA TYR A 359 3.88 25.89 -13.39
C TYR A 359 2.51 25.26 -13.69
N CYS A 360 1.43 25.92 -13.24
CA CYS A 360 0.06 25.52 -13.55
C CYS A 360 -0.36 26.10 -14.92
N GLN A 361 -0.31 25.30 -15.99
CA GLN A 361 -0.48 25.74 -17.39
C GLN A 361 -1.94 25.74 -17.89
N GLY A 362 -2.88 25.24 -17.09
CA GLY A 362 -4.32 25.38 -17.35
C GLY A 362 -5.02 26.34 -16.38
N GLY A 363 -4.25 27.18 -15.67
CA GLY A 363 -4.67 27.99 -14.52
C GLY A 363 -4.33 27.34 -13.18
N ALA A 364 -4.02 28.15 -12.15
CA ALA A 364 -3.81 27.62 -10.80
C ALA A 364 -5.14 27.44 -10.05
N LEU A 365 -5.87 28.52 -9.76
CA LEU A 365 -7.11 28.47 -8.99
C LEU A 365 -8.32 28.91 -9.80
N TYR A 366 -9.39 28.12 -9.76
CA TYR A 366 -10.72 28.48 -10.25
C TYR A 366 -11.76 28.18 -9.18
N MET A 367 -12.35 29.22 -8.57
CA MET A 367 -13.15 29.06 -7.35
C MET A 367 -14.31 30.04 -7.20
N GLN A 368 -15.34 29.61 -6.47
CA GLN A 368 -16.57 30.37 -6.19
C GLN A 368 -16.49 31.10 -4.83
N GLY A 369 -15.88 32.28 -4.81
CA GLY A 369 -15.58 33.03 -3.58
C GLY A 369 -14.65 32.28 -2.63
N GLY A 370 -14.57 32.72 -1.37
CA GLY A 370 -13.66 32.17 -0.36
C GLY A 370 -12.42 33.02 -0.10
N LYS A 371 -11.36 32.43 0.43
CA LYS A 371 -10.14 33.13 0.83
C LYS A 371 -8.90 32.53 0.17
N VAL A 372 -8.06 33.38 -0.40
CA VAL A 372 -6.72 33.05 -0.90
C VAL A 372 -5.74 34.01 -0.24
N ILE A 373 -4.98 33.53 0.75
CA ILE A 373 -4.18 34.41 1.62
C ILE A 373 -2.74 33.91 1.69
N ARG A 374 -1.78 34.83 1.51
CA ARG A 374 -0.32 34.53 1.58
C ARG A 374 0.11 33.40 0.65
N CYS A 375 -0.51 33.33 -0.53
CA CYS A 375 -0.17 32.31 -1.53
C CYS A 375 0.85 32.84 -2.54
N LYS A 376 1.71 31.94 -3.04
CA LYS A 376 2.67 32.24 -4.11
C LYS A 376 2.27 31.55 -5.41
N PHE A 377 2.25 32.28 -6.51
CA PHE A 377 1.99 31.79 -7.85
C PHE A 377 3.20 32.03 -8.73
N VAL A 378 3.74 30.97 -9.34
CA VAL A 378 4.98 31.02 -10.14
C VAL A 378 4.77 30.36 -11.48
N GLY A 379 4.93 31.11 -12.57
CA GLY A 379 4.89 30.56 -13.93
C GLY A 379 3.53 29.96 -14.32
N CYS A 380 2.45 30.35 -13.66
CA CYS A 380 1.09 29.91 -13.98
C CYS A 380 0.60 30.56 -15.28
N ARG A 381 -0.12 29.82 -16.12
CA ARG A 381 -0.65 30.28 -17.40
C ARG A 381 -2.08 29.79 -17.60
N ASP A 382 -2.90 30.65 -18.19
CA ASP A 382 -4.25 30.32 -18.67
C ASP A 382 -4.71 31.40 -19.64
N THR A 383 -5.75 31.18 -20.41
CA THR A 383 -6.38 32.25 -21.19
C THR A 383 -7.08 33.27 -20.29
N ARG A 384 -7.54 32.84 -19.11
CA ARG A 384 -8.30 33.68 -18.18
C ARG A 384 -7.91 33.44 -16.73
N GLY A 385 -7.45 34.47 -16.02
CA GLY A 385 -7.09 34.37 -14.59
C GLY A 385 -6.00 33.33 -14.32
N ALA A 386 -4.83 33.49 -14.94
CA ALA A 386 -3.77 32.48 -14.94
C ALA A 386 -3.36 31.97 -13.55
N ALA A 387 -3.32 32.87 -12.57
CA ALA A 387 -3.08 32.51 -11.18
C ALA A 387 -4.40 32.24 -10.45
N VAL A 388 -5.33 33.19 -10.49
CA VAL A 388 -6.60 33.06 -9.79
C VAL A 388 -7.73 33.57 -10.66
N TRP A 389 -8.74 32.73 -10.86
CA TRP A 389 -10.04 33.14 -11.34
C TRP A 389 -11.09 32.89 -10.26
N MET A 390 -11.62 33.96 -9.70
CA MET A 390 -12.67 33.93 -8.69
C MET A 390 -14.00 34.42 -9.26
N TYR A 391 -15.06 33.64 -9.10
CA TYR A 391 -16.37 33.95 -9.65
C TYR A 391 -17.51 33.68 -8.66
N GLY A 392 -18.74 33.94 -9.09
CA GLY A 392 -19.95 33.73 -8.28
C GLY A 392 -20.28 34.90 -7.36
N ALA A 393 -21.42 34.78 -6.67
CA ALA A 393 -21.94 35.83 -5.79
C ALA A 393 -21.37 35.75 -4.36
N THR A 394 -20.78 34.60 -3.98
CA THR A 394 -20.17 34.42 -2.67
C THR A 394 -18.97 35.35 -2.52
N ALA A 395 -18.92 36.12 -1.43
CA ALA A 395 -17.83 37.03 -1.17
C ALA A 395 -16.47 36.33 -1.22
N GLY A 396 -15.51 37.01 -1.83
CA GLY A 396 -14.16 36.48 -2.07
C GLY A 396 -13.09 37.45 -1.63
N LEU A 397 -11.98 36.93 -1.10
CA LEU A 397 -10.82 37.69 -0.69
C LEU A 397 -9.55 37.04 -1.21
N ILE A 398 -8.75 37.82 -1.94
CA ILE A 398 -7.37 37.51 -2.29
C ILE A 398 -6.51 38.52 -1.54
N GLN A 399 -5.60 38.05 -0.69
CA GLN A 399 -4.83 38.93 0.19
C GLN A 399 -3.37 38.48 0.29
N ASP A 400 -2.43 39.43 0.27
CA ASP A 400 -1.00 39.19 0.53
C ASP A 400 -0.40 38.11 -0.38
N CYS A 401 -0.88 38.00 -1.62
CA CYS A 401 -0.45 36.98 -2.58
C CYS A 401 0.66 37.51 -3.50
N HIS A 402 1.59 36.63 -3.86
CA HIS A 402 2.70 36.96 -4.76
C HIS A 402 2.57 36.27 -6.10
N PHE A 403 2.78 37.00 -7.19
CA PHE A 403 2.62 36.52 -8.57
C PHE A 403 3.91 36.76 -9.35
N GLU A 404 4.55 35.67 -9.76
CA GLU A 404 5.85 35.68 -10.42
C GLU A 404 5.75 34.99 -11.78
N ARG A 405 6.01 35.73 -12.87
CA ARG A 405 6.04 35.19 -14.25
C ARG A 405 4.73 34.48 -14.66
N CYS A 406 3.61 34.87 -14.08
CA CYS A 406 2.29 34.40 -14.50
C CYS A 406 1.85 35.12 -15.78
N VAL A 407 1.22 34.40 -16.71
CA VAL A 407 0.86 34.95 -18.03
C VAL A 407 -0.58 34.57 -18.39
N SER A 408 -1.40 35.58 -18.66
CA SER A 408 -2.75 35.44 -19.22
C SER A 408 -2.81 35.88 -20.68
N ASP A 409 -3.93 35.62 -21.37
CA ASP A 409 -4.24 36.24 -22.67
C ASP A 409 -4.16 37.78 -22.54
N PRO A 410 -3.69 38.53 -23.55
CA PRO A 410 -3.67 40.00 -23.53
C PRO A 410 -4.98 40.70 -23.13
N ARG A 411 -6.12 40.01 -23.23
CA ARG A 411 -7.45 40.53 -22.84
C ARG A 411 -7.88 40.16 -21.42
N SER A 412 -7.04 39.47 -20.65
CA SER A 412 -7.31 39.03 -19.29
C SER A 412 -6.13 39.33 -18.37
N ASP A 413 -6.40 39.34 -17.07
CA ASP A 413 -5.39 39.56 -16.03
C ASP A 413 -4.96 38.23 -15.40
N VAL A 414 -3.78 38.25 -14.76
CA VAL A 414 -3.27 37.14 -13.94
C VAL A 414 -4.24 36.78 -12.80
N ILE A 415 -4.95 37.78 -12.29
CA ILE A 415 -6.05 37.64 -11.35
C ILE A 415 -7.32 38.13 -12.03
N GLU A 416 -8.30 37.25 -12.16
CA GLU A 416 -9.61 37.64 -12.68
C GLU A 416 -10.70 37.42 -11.64
N LYS A 417 -11.60 38.40 -11.50
CA LYS A 417 -12.62 38.37 -10.45
C LYS A 417 -13.96 38.97 -10.87
N GLY A 418 -15.04 38.39 -10.36
CA GLY A 418 -16.36 39.03 -10.30
C GLY A 418 -16.43 40.21 -9.31
N LEU A 419 -17.53 40.97 -9.37
CA LEU A 419 -17.72 42.19 -8.57
C LEU A 419 -17.74 41.95 -7.06
N ALA A 420 -18.16 40.77 -6.61
CA ALA A 420 -18.29 40.41 -5.20
C ALA A 420 -16.95 40.12 -4.50
N HIS A 421 -15.81 40.22 -5.20
CA HIS A 421 -14.52 39.80 -4.67
C HIS A 421 -13.53 40.96 -4.55
N ARG A 422 -12.71 40.91 -3.50
CA ARG A 422 -11.69 41.90 -3.16
C ARG A 422 -10.29 41.33 -3.34
N VAL A 423 -9.38 42.18 -3.79
CA VAL A 423 -7.94 41.90 -3.90
C VAL A 423 -7.24 42.95 -3.04
N MET A 424 -6.41 42.52 -2.09
CA MET A 424 -5.73 43.36 -1.11
C MET A 424 -4.25 43.05 -1.03
#